data_AF-A0A640W3U0-F1
#
_entry.id   AF-A0A640W3U0-F1
#
_cell.length_a   1.000
_cell.length_b   1.000
_cell.length_c   1.000
_cell.angle_alpha   90.00
_cell.angle_beta   90.00
_cell.angle_gamma   90.00
#
_symmetry.space_group_name_H-M   'P 1'
#
loop_
_entity.id
_entity.type
_entity.pdbx_description
1 polymer ?
#
loop_
_entity_poly.entity_id
_entity_poly.type
_entity_poly.pdbx_seq_one_letter_code
_entity_poly.pdbx_strand_id
1 'polypeptide(L)'
;MKYLLALVTIALFLLPYTNAISIDYEPKHPKKGSVVTVYATLDANESSDVRLEYCIGDEFCSMPTPMKYENGKWVGNFTMPDAKEVEAKVLVDGNVVLHVNITAASKKTAGFEFSVLSIALIAFLIWRRRN
;
A
#
# COMPACT_ATOMS: atom_id res chain seq x y z
N MET A 1 -28.42 11.18 42.97
CA MET A 1 -27.98 11.05 41.55
C MET A 1 -26.74 11.92 41.25
N LYS A 2 -25.63 11.77 41.99
CA LYS A 2 -24.38 12.55 41.75
C LYS A 2 -23.15 11.69 41.41
N TYR A 3 -23.26 10.37 41.49
CA TYR A 3 -22.13 9.46 41.30
C TYR A 3 -22.14 8.73 39.94
N LEU A 4 -23.24 8.84 39.18
CA LEU A 4 -23.37 8.21 37.86
C LEU A 4 -22.61 8.98 36.75
N LEU A 5 -22.39 10.29 36.91
CA LEU A 5 -21.65 11.09 35.94
C LEU A 5 -20.11 10.94 36.03
N ALA A 6 -19.57 10.59 37.20
CA ALA A 6 -18.13 10.48 37.41
C ALA A 6 -17.52 9.18 36.82
N LEU A 7 -18.34 8.14 36.61
CA LEU A 7 -17.90 6.85 36.08
C LEU A 7 -17.73 6.84 34.55
N VAL A 8 -18.42 7.74 33.85
CA VAL A 8 -18.36 7.83 32.37
C VAL A 8 -17.10 8.57 31.90
N THR A 9 -16.56 9.50 32.68
CA THR A 9 -15.35 10.26 32.32
C THR A 9 -14.06 9.47 32.44
N ILE A 10 -14.00 8.42 33.27
CA ILE A 10 -12.81 7.58 33.43
C ILE A 10 -12.74 6.49 32.34
N ALA A 11 -13.90 6.08 31.80
CA ALA A 11 -13.97 5.06 30.76
C ALA A 11 -13.45 5.54 29.38
N LEU A 12 -13.45 6.86 29.11
CA LEU A 12 -12.88 7.40 27.87
C LEU A 12 -11.35 7.47 27.85
N PHE A 13 -10.69 7.34 29.01
CA PHE A 13 -9.22 7.40 29.10
C PHE A 13 -8.55 6.03 29.02
N LEU A 14 -9.35 4.96 28.89
CA LEU A 14 -8.90 3.58 28.74
C LEU A 14 -9.17 3.02 27.34
N LEU A 15 -9.36 3.88 26.33
CA LEU A 15 -9.24 3.39 24.96
C LEU A 15 -7.75 3.08 24.76
N PRO A 16 -7.34 1.80 24.69
CA PRO A 16 -6.01 1.52 24.20
C PRO A 16 -5.97 2.13 22.80
N TYR A 17 -5.05 3.07 22.58
CA TYR A 17 -4.64 3.39 21.22
C TYR A 17 -4.02 2.09 20.69
N THR A 18 -4.85 1.21 20.14
CA THR A 18 -4.38 0.09 19.33
C THR A 18 -3.64 0.73 18.18
N ASN A 19 -2.32 0.75 18.25
CA ASN A 19 -1.50 1.27 17.17
C ASN A 19 -1.68 0.28 16.03
N ALA A 20 -2.53 0.64 15.06
CA ALA A 20 -2.83 -0.25 13.95
C ALA A 20 -1.53 -0.59 13.20
N ILE A 21 -1.18 -1.88 13.18
CA ILE A 21 -0.11 -2.39 12.34
C ILE A 21 -0.49 -2.07 10.89
N SER A 22 0.35 -1.32 10.19
CA SER A 22 0.07 -0.90 8.83
C SER A 22 1.33 -0.71 8.00
N ILE A 23 1.20 -0.97 6.71
CA ILE A 23 2.22 -0.69 5.70
C ILE A 23 1.63 0.28 4.67
N ASP A 24 2.39 1.31 4.36
CA ASP A 24 2.05 2.33 3.37
C ASP A 24 3.27 2.60 2.49
N TYR A 25 3.07 3.21 1.33
CA TYR A 25 4.15 3.53 0.40
C TYR A 25 3.81 4.69 -0.51
N GLU A 26 4.86 5.41 -0.90
CA GLU A 26 4.79 6.52 -1.84
C GLU A 26 5.93 6.46 -2.87
N PRO A 27 5.66 6.86 -4.13
CA PRO A 27 4.35 7.17 -4.68
C PRO A 27 3.48 5.92 -4.88
N LYS A 28 2.14 6.06 -4.92
CA LYS A 28 1.20 4.93 -5.09
C LYS A 28 1.34 4.18 -6.42
N HIS A 29 1.82 4.87 -7.44
CA HIS A 29 2.13 4.30 -8.75
C HIS A 29 3.53 4.75 -9.17
N PRO A 30 4.59 4.10 -8.65
CA PRO A 30 5.96 4.51 -8.92
C PRO A 30 6.34 4.26 -10.37
N LYS A 31 7.13 5.17 -10.92
CA LYS A 31 7.72 4.95 -12.24
C LYS A 31 8.88 3.99 -12.08
N LYS A 32 9.13 3.18 -13.09
CA LYS A 32 10.35 2.35 -13.16
C LYS A 32 11.58 3.26 -13.04
N GLY A 33 12.53 2.90 -12.18
CA GLY A 33 13.71 3.69 -11.85
C GLY A 33 13.47 4.83 -10.84
N SER A 34 12.25 5.07 -10.36
CA SER A 34 12.01 6.05 -9.29
C SER A 34 12.20 5.43 -7.91
N VAL A 35 12.55 6.26 -6.93
CA VAL A 35 12.57 5.86 -5.52
C VAL A 35 11.13 5.63 -5.04
N VAL A 36 10.95 4.55 -4.29
CA VAL A 36 9.74 4.22 -3.54
C VAL A 36 10.12 4.25 -2.07
N THR A 37 9.35 5.00 -1.28
CA THR A 37 9.46 5.04 0.17
C THR A 37 8.35 4.19 0.76
N VAL A 38 8.73 3.26 1.63
CA VAL A 38 7.84 2.38 2.37
C VAL A 38 7.83 2.83 3.82
N TYR A 39 6.62 2.98 4.37
CA TYR A 39 6.36 3.36 5.74
C TYR A 39 5.67 2.20 6.46
N ALA A 40 6.19 1.79 7.62
CA ALA A 40 5.59 0.76 8.44
C ALA A 40 5.30 1.26 9.85
N THR A 41 4.10 0.98 10.34
CA THR A 41 3.69 1.17 11.73
C THR A 41 3.54 -0.21 12.34
N LEU A 42 4.23 -0.47 13.45
CA LEU A 42 4.23 -1.77 14.14
C LEU A 42 3.61 -1.60 15.54
N ASP A 43 2.87 -2.61 16.02
CA ASP A 43 2.30 -2.60 17.37
C ASP A 43 3.46 -2.79 18.36
N ALA A 44 3.52 -1.96 19.40
CA ALA A 44 4.72 -1.68 20.17
C ALA A 44 5.46 -2.94 20.68
N ASN A 45 6.50 -3.30 19.94
CA ASN A 45 7.76 -3.80 20.47
C ASN A 45 8.83 -3.26 19.51
N GLU A 46 9.65 -2.34 20.00
CA GLU A 46 10.76 -1.72 19.27
C GLU A 46 11.82 -2.78 18.98
N SER A 47 11.57 -3.64 18.00
CA SER A 47 12.62 -4.52 17.50
C SER A 47 13.73 -3.63 16.93
N SER A 48 14.95 -3.91 17.34
CA SER A 48 16.15 -3.21 16.86
C SER A 48 16.50 -3.55 15.42
N ASP A 49 15.92 -4.61 14.85
CA ASP A 49 16.21 -5.07 13.48
C ASP A 49 14.94 -5.11 12.63
N VAL A 50 14.52 -3.93 12.16
CA VAL A 50 13.47 -3.78 11.16
C VAL A 50 14.10 -3.56 9.79
N ARG A 51 13.76 -4.42 8.83
CA ARG A 51 14.37 -4.43 7.49
C ARG A 51 13.31 -4.42 6.39
N LEU A 52 13.66 -3.81 5.27
CA LEU A 52 12.87 -3.79 4.04
C LEU A 52 13.53 -4.69 3.01
N GLU A 53 12.73 -5.57 2.43
CA GLU A 53 13.06 -6.40 1.27
C GLU A 53 12.03 -6.14 0.17
N TYR A 54 12.42 -6.18 -1.09
CA TYR A 54 11.49 -6.26 -2.20
C TYR A 54 11.80 -7.46 -3.10
N CYS A 55 10.77 -8.08 -3.65
CA CYS A 55 10.88 -9.21 -4.57
C CYS A 55 10.15 -8.92 -5.89
N ILE A 56 10.74 -9.38 -7.00
CA ILE A 56 10.12 -9.42 -8.33
C ILE A 56 9.68 -10.86 -8.58
N GLY A 57 8.39 -11.13 -8.35
CA GLY A 57 7.89 -12.51 -8.28
C GLY A 57 8.57 -13.29 -7.14
N ASP A 58 8.60 -14.62 -7.28
CA ASP A 58 9.14 -15.51 -6.23
C ASP A 58 10.65 -15.77 -6.35
N GLU A 59 11.28 -15.33 -7.45
CA GLU A 59 12.64 -15.77 -7.80
C GLU A 59 13.72 -14.72 -7.48
N PHE A 60 13.37 -13.42 -7.50
CA PHE A 60 14.36 -12.34 -7.37
C PHE A 60 14.01 -11.42 -6.21
N CYS A 61 14.62 -11.66 -5.05
CA CYS A 61 14.52 -10.79 -3.89
C CYS A 61 15.80 -9.98 -3.69
N SER A 62 15.63 -8.72 -3.30
CA SER A 62 16.74 -7.87 -2.84
C SER A 62 17.30 -8.39 -1.52
N MET A 63 18.55 -8.07 -1.20
CA MET A 63 19.03 -8.27 0.17
C MET A 63 18.27 -7.35 1.15
N PRO A 64 17.76 -7.84 2.29
CA PRO A 64 17.05 -7.01 3.27
C PRO A 64 17.91 -5.84 3.78
N THR A 65 17.37 -4.63 3.71
CA THR A 65 18.04 -3.38 4.10
C THR A 65 17.45 -2.79 5.37
N PRO A 66 18.25 -2.22 6.28
CA PRO A 66 17.73 -1.65 7.52
C PRO A 66 16.81 -0.45 7.26
N MET A 67 15.68 -0.41 7.95
CA MET A 67 14.77 0.75 7.96
C MET A 67 15.18 1.73 9.06
N LYS A 68 14.81 3.00 8.91
CA LYS A 68 15.03 4.06 9.91
C LYS A 68 13.73 4.38 10.63
N TYR A 69 13.79 4.57 11.95
CA TYR A 69 12.62 5.01 12.70
C TYR A 69 12.54 6.54 12.70
N GLU A 70 11.50 7.09 12.05
CA GLU A 70 11.28 8.53 11.88
C GLU A 70 9.79 8.85 12.07
N ASN A 71 9.48 9.85 12.91
CA ASN A 71 8.11 10.35 13.11
C ASN A 71 7.07 9.27 13.47
N GLY A 72 7.45 8.27 14.27
CA GLY A 72 6.55 7.20 14.70
C GLY A 72 6.39 6.04 13.71
N LYS A 73 7.16 6.03 12.61
CA LYS A 73 7.10 5.00 11.56
C LYS A 73 8.49 4.52 11.18
N TRP A 74 8.60 3.27 10.76
CA TRP A 74 9.78 2.75 10.10
C TRP A 74 9.76 3.14 8.63
N VAL A 75 10.87 3.69 8.14
CA VAL A 75 11.00 4.24 6.79
C VAL A 75 12.14 3.52 6.07
N GLY A 76 11.83 2.98 4.90
CA GLY A 76 12.80 2.30 4.04
C GLY A 76 12.57 2.69 2.58
N ASN A 77 13.63 2.72 1.79
CA ASN A 77 13.56 3.15 0.40
C ASN A 77 14.15 2.09 -0.51
N PHE A 78 13.57 1.93 -1.70
CA PHE A 78 14.17 1.16 -2.78
C PHE A 78 13.91 1.84 -4.12
N THR A 79 14.72 1.49 -5.13
CA THR A 79 14.50 1.96 -6.50
C THR A 79 13.59 0.97 -7.21
N MET A 80 12.46 1.45 -7.74
CA MET A 80 11.51 0.61 -8.46
C MET A 80 12.20 -0.07 -9.65
N PRO A 81 12.28 -1.41 -9.69
CA PRO A 81 12.95 -2.12 -10.78
C PRO A 81 12.13 -2.04 -12.08
N ASP A 82 12.67 -2.57 -13.17
CA ASP A 82 11.96 -2.70 -14.46
C ASP A 82 10.92 -3.83 -14.43
N ALA A 83 10.05 -3.82 -13.42
CA ALA A 83 8.97 -4.79 -13.22
C ALA A 83 7.60 -4.10 -13.29
N LYS A 84 6.55 -4.88 -13.57
CA LYS A 84 5.16 -4.38 -13.49
C LYS A 84 4.70 -4.26 -12.04
N GLU A 85 5.15 -5.18 -11.21
CA GLU A 85 4.75 -5.33 -9.82
C GLU A 85 5.96 -5.81 -9.02
N VAL A 86 6.05 -5.35 -7.77
CA VAL A 86 7.00 -5.84 -6.78
C VAL A 86 6.28 -6.06 -5.46
N GLU A 87 6.65 -7.12 -4.76
CA GLU A 87 6.21 -7.36 -3.39
C GLU A 87 7.24 -6.74 -2.45
N ALA A 88 6.84 -5.75 -1.65
CA ALA A 88 7.67 -5.17 -0.60
C ALA A 88 7.31 -5.81 0.74
N LYS A 89 8.31 -6.33 1.46
CA LYS A 89 8.19 -7.02 2.75
C LYS A 89 8.93 -6.25 3.83
N VAL A 90 8.28 -6.10 4.97
CA VAL A 90 8.92 -5.61 6.20
C VAL A 90 9.19 -6.80 7.08
N LEU A 91 10.46 -6.96 7.42
CA LEU A 91 10.97 -8.02 8.28
C LEU A 91 11.29 -7.45 9.65
N VAL A 92 10.95 -8.19 10.69
CA VAL A 92 11.31 -7.91 12.08
C VAL A 92 12.05 -9.14 12.60
N ASP A 93 13.30 -8.95 13.01
CA ASP A 93 14.17 -10.05 13.47
C ASP A 93 14.24 -11.22 12.46
N GLY A 94 14.26 -10.88 11.16
CA GLY A 94 14.30 -11.84 10.05
C GLY A 94 12.96 -12.46 9.65
N ASN A 95 11.86 -12.13 10.33
CA ASN A 95 10.52 -12.67 10.02
C ASN A 95 9.66 -11.63 9.30
N VAL A 96 8.96 -12.03 8.23
CA VAL A 96 8.03 -11.15 7.51
C VAL A 96 6.81 -10.87 8.39
N VAL A 97 6.58 -9.60 8.72
CA VAL A 97 5.43 -9.15 9.52
C VAL A 97 4.40 -8.39 8.70
N LEU A 98 4.85 -7.70 7.65
CA LEU A 98 4.00 -6.95 6.73
C LEU A 98 4.50 -7.17 5.31
N HIS A 99 3.58 -7.19 4.36
CA HIS A 99 3.92 -7.17 2.94
C HIS A 99 2.88 -6.35 2.17
N VAL A 100 3.29 -5.81 1.03
CA VAL A 100 2.43 -5.07 0.13
C VAL A 100 2.89 -5.23 -1.31
N ASN A 101 1.92 -5.38 -2.22
CA ASN A 101 2.20 -5.37 -3.64
C ASN A 101 2.16 -3.93 -4.17
N ILE A 102 3.22 -3.53 -4.86
CA ILE A 102 3.42 -2.21 -5.41
C ILE A 102 3.42 -2.32 -6.94
N THR A 103 2.40 -1.76 -7.58
CA THR A 103 2.25 -1.78 -9.04
C THR A 103 2.87 -0.53 -9.64
N ALA A 104 3.80 -0.71 -10.59
CA ALA A 104 4.40 0.39 -11.33
C ALA A 104 3.34 1.18 -12.12
N ALA A 105 3.56 2.49 -12.29
CA ALA A 105 2.79 3.29 -13.20
C ALA A 105 2.84 2.68 -14.61
N SER A 106 1.68 2.38 -15.18
CA SER A 106 1.57 2.03 -16.59
C SER A 106 2.07 3.22 -17.42
N LYS A 107 2.87 2.94 -18.46
CA LYS A 107 3.02 3.92 -19.54
C LYS A 107 1.60 4.16 -20.05
N LYS A 108 1.11 5.40 -20.01
CA LYS A 108 -0.18 5.76 -20.63
C LYS A 108 -0.12 5.40 -22.11
N THR A 109 -0.59 4.21 -22.47
CA THR A 109 -1.01 3.93 -23.84
C THR A 109 -2.32 4.71 -24.02
N ALA A 110 -2.25 5.82 -24.74
CA ALA A 110 -3.44 6.50 -25.23
C ALA A 110 -4.23 5.51 -26.10
N GLY A 111 -5.31 4.95 -25.59
CA GLY A 111 -6.23 4.14 -26.38
C GLY A 111 -6.58 2.79 -25.76
N PHE A 112 -7.47 2.80 -24.76
CA PHE A 112 -8.44 1.71 -24.58
C PHE A 112 -9.65 2.17 -23.76
N GLU A 113 -10.22 3.32 -24.13
CA GLU A 113 -11.46 3.86 -23.52
C GLU A 113 -12.46 4.20 -24.64
N PHE A 114 -12.62 3.35 -25.67
CA PHE A 114 -13.71 3.50 -26.66
C PHE A 114 -14.10 2.14 -27.26
N SER A 115 -14.76 1.28 -26.49
CA SER A 115 -15.39 0.08 -27.08
C SER A 115 -16.82 -0.19 -26.59
N VAL A 116 -17.29 0.46 -25.52
CA VAL A 116 -18.66 0.24 -25.02
C VAL A 116 -19.68 1.20 -25.65
N LEU A 117 -19.28 2.40 -26.07
CA LEU A 117 -20.18 3.36 -26.74
C LEU A 117 -20.45 3.04 -28.22
N SER A 118 -19.58 2.28 -28.89
CA SER A 118 -19.70 1.97 -30.32
C SER A 118 -20.80 0.95 -30.61
N ILE A 119 -21.06 0.00 -29.70
CA ILE A 119 -22.07 -1.06 -29.90
C ILE A 119 -23.48 -0.48 -29.77
N ALA A 120 -23.70 0.46 -28.84
CA ALA A 120 -25.00 1.10 -28.63
C ALA A 120 -25.41 1.98 -29.83
N LEU A 121 -24.46 2.69 -30.44
CA LEU A 121 -24.70 3.52 -31.64
C LEU A 121 -25.04 2.66 -32.87
N ILE A 122 -24.38 1.53 -33.05
CA ILE A 122 -24.68 0.61 -34.15
C ILE A 122 -26.06 -0.04 -33.96
N ALA A 123 -26.39 -0.49 -32.75
CA ALA A 123 -27.71 -1.06 -32.45
C ALA A 123 -28.85 -0.04 -32.65
N PHE A 124 -28.65 1.21 -32.23
CA PHE A 124 -29.63 2.29 -32.42
C PHE A 124 -29.85 2.66 -33.89
N LEU A 125 -28.77 2.71 -34.69
CA LEU A 125 -28.85 2.98 -36.12
C LEU A 125 -29.55 1.84 -36.89
N ILE A 126 -29.35 0.59 -36.49
CA ILE A 126 -30.03 -0.56 -37.08
C ILE A 126 -31.53 -0.55 -36.74
N TRP A 127 -31.90 -0.22 -35.51
CA TRP A 127 -33.30 -0.14 -35.09
C TRP A 127 -34.05 0.97 -35.82
N ARG A 128 -33.47 2.18 -35.93
CA ARG A 128 -34.09 3.33 -36.64
C ARG A 128 -34.32 3.08 -38.14
N ARG A 129 -33.56 2.19 -38.78
CA ARG A 129 -33.74 1.89 -40.20
C ARG A 129 -34.86 0.89 -40.48
N ARG A 130 -35.29 0.13 -39.47
CA ARG A 130 -36.30 -0.92 -39.58
C ARG A 130 -37.72 -0.46 -39.25
N ASN A 131 -37.89 0.73 -38.68
CA ASN A 131 -39.16 1.32 -38.24
C ASN A 131 -39.32 2.72 -38.82
#